data_AF-A0AAU6ZI76-F1
#
_entry.id   AF-A0AAU6ZI76-F1
#
_cell.length_a   1.000
_cell.length_b   1.000
_cell.length_c   1.000
_cell.angle_alpha   90.00
_cell.angle_beta   90.00
_cell.angle_gamma   90.00
#
_symmetry.space_group_name_H-M   'P 1'
#
loop_
_entity.id
_entity.type
_entity.pdbx_description
1 polymer ?
#
loop_
_entity_poly.entity_id
_entity_poly.type
_entity_poly.pdbx_seq_one_letter_code
_entity_poly.pdbx_strand_id
1 'polypeptide(L)'
;MGATTLQQKRRRWAGPGFETFGSIFGFIYTFLVGNVLLAIANAPLVLSLSLVADPAAAWPFFLALSVTIAPSLAGIFAAFKALNDDGGAVKPVAAFLQGYKRSFGRTAVLGLGAVGLLMFLGVDLAIVSAMPTAAVLVPLIVVVAAVAVSLTVTAIAGVVLLPEARLKSILKASLYLAVQRWYLSLAMLVLLGIIASAAVLQPVLGIALAPAPLLFVIWSNASFAFHAALRAP
;
A
#
# COMPACT_ATOMS: atom_id res chain seq x y z
N MET A 1 -30.90 -23.52 -60.31
CA MET A 1 -29.56 -22.99 -60.63
C MET A 1 -29.37 -21.76 -59.76
N GLY A 2 -28.50 -21.83 -58.73
CA GLY A 2 -28.29 -20.72 -57.78
C GLY A 2 -28.11 -21.22 -56.34
N ALA A 3 -26.97 -21.85 -56.08
CA ALA A 3 -26.49 -22.18 -54.75
C ALA A 3 -26.03 -20.92 -53.97
N THR A 4 -25.73 -21.12 -52.68
CA THR A 4 -24.99 -20.22 -51.76
C THR A 4 -25.82 -19.08 -51.16
N THR A 5 -25.89 -18.86 -49.84
CA THR A 5 -24.89 -19.06 -48.78
C THR A 5 -25.62 -19.28 -47.45
N LEU A 6 -25.48 -20.47 -46.87
CA LEU A 6 -25.68 -20.68 -45.43
C LEU A 6 -24.57 -19.90 -44.72
N GLN A 7 -24.83 -18.64 -44.38
CA GLN A 7 -23.94 -17.87 -43.51
C GLN A 7 -24.10 -18.41 -42.09
N GLN A 8 -23.37 -19.49 -41.84
CA GLN A 8 -23.18 -20.13 -40.57
C GLN A 8 -22.57 -19.09 -39.62
N LYS A 9 -23.45 -18.41 -38.88
CA LYS A 9 -23.12 -17.55 -37.76
C LYS A 9 -22.46 -18.41 -36.69
N ARG A 10 -21.16 -18.67 -36.86
CA ARG A 10 -20.27 -19.16 -35.80
C ARG A 10 -20.24 -18.07 -34.73
N ARG A 11 -21.28 -18.04 -33.88
CA ARG A 11 -21.14 -17.55 -32.52
C ARG A 11 -19.97 -18.34 -31.94
N ARG A 12 -18.81 -17.72 -31.82
CA ARG A 12 -17.75 -18.22 -30.94
C ARG A 12 -18.33 -18.09 -29.54
N TRP A 13 -18.80 -19.21 -29.00
CA TRP A 13 -19.01 -19.34 -27.57
C TRP A 13 -17.61 -19.36 -26.96
N ALA A 14 -17.02 -18.18 -26.76
CA ALA A 14 -15.92 -18.03 -25.83
C ALA A 14 -16.53 -18.34 -24.46
N GLY A 15 -16.31 -19.57 -23.98
CA GLY A 15 -16.78 -19.96 -22.66
C GLY A 15 -16.18 -19.00 -21.64
N PRO A 16 -16.95 -18.53 -20.64
CA PRO A 16 -16.48 -17.60 -19.60
C PRO A 16 -15.31 -18.13 -18.75
N GLY A 17 -14.83 -19.35 -18.99
CA GLY A 17 -13.70 -19.95 -18.29
C GLY A 17 -12.34 -19.32 -18.62
N PHE A 18 -11.94 -19.25 -19.89
CA PHE A 18 -10.53 -18.93 -20.22
C PHE A 18 -10.13 -17.49 -19.87
N GLU A 19 -11.00 -16.51 -20.10
CA GLU A 19 -10.75 -15.11 -19.74
C GLU A 19 -10.75 -14.91 -18.22
N THR A 20 -11.69 -15.54 -17.51
CA THR A 20 -11.77 -15.48 -16.04
C THR A 20 -10.58 -16.18 -15.38
N PHE A 21 -10.18 -17.36 -15.87
CA PHE A 21 -8.98 -18.06 -15.40
C PHE A 21 -7.72 -17.24 -15.64
N GLY A 22 -7.58 -16.63 -16.82
CA GLY A 22 -6.44 -15.75 -17.13
C GLY A 22 -6.35 -14.58 -16.16
N SER A 23 -7.48 -13.97 -15.82
CA SER A 23 -7.53 -12.88 -14.86
C SER A 23 -7.14 -13.34 -13.46
N ILE A 24 -7.73 -14.43 -12.94
CA ILE A 24 -7.39 -14.99 -11.62
C ILE A 24 -5.88 -15.31 -11.52
N PHE A 25 -5.31 -15.95 -12.53
CA PHE A 25 -3.87 -16.22 -12.57
C PHE A 25 -3.03 -14.94 -12.60
N GLY A 26 -3.47 -13.91 -13.31
CA GLY A 26 -2.84 -12.59 -13.31
C GLY A 26 -2.79 -11.95 -11.93
N PHE A 27 -3.89 -12.04 -11.16
CA PHE A 27 -3.96 -11.58 -9.77
C PHE A 27 -3.01 -12.37 -8.87
N ILE A 28 -3.08 -13.70 -8.89
CA ILE A 28 -2.23 -14.57 -8.07
C ILE A 28 -0.75 -14.31 -8.37
N TYR A 29 -0.38 -14.25 -9.66
CA TYR A 29 0.99 -14.00 -10.09
C TYR A 29 1.47 -12.61 -9.64
N THR A 30 0.64 -11.58 -9.81
CA THR A 30 0.98 -10.21 -9.38
C THR A 30 1.13 -10.11 -7.87
N PHE A 31 0.30 -10.80 -7.09
CA PHE A 31 0.42 -10.81 -5.64
C PHE A 31 1.67 -11.54 -5.17
N LEU A 32 1.98 -12.70 -5.77
CA LEU A 32 3.17 -13.48 -5.43
C LEU A 32 4.45 -12.71 -5.76
N VAL A 33 4.56 -12.19 -6.99
CA VAL A 33 5.69 -11.37 -7.42
C VAL A 33 5.76 -10.08 -6.60
N GLY A 34 4.62 -9.47 -6.30
CA GLY A 34 4.50 -8.27 -5.50
C GLY A 34 5.08 -8.44 -4.09
N ASN A 35 4.75 -9.55 -3.42
CA ASN A 35 5.34 -9.87 -2.11
C ASN A 35 6.86 -10.06 -2.19
N VAL A 36 7.36 -10.79 -3.21
CA VAL A 36 8.80 -10.99 -3.39
C VAL A 36 9.52 -9.65 -3.62
N LEU A 37 8.97 -8.78 -4.46
CA LEU A 37 9.54 -7.46 -4.72
C LEU A 37 9.48 -6.54 -3.49
N LEU A 38 8.41 -6.61 -2.70
CA LEU A 38 8.32 -5.92 -1.42
C LEU A 38 9.38 -6.42 -0.43
N ALA A 39 9.55 -7.74 -0.32
CA ALA A 39 10.58 -8.34 0.54
C ALA A 39 11.99 -7.91 0.12
N ILE A 40 12.28 -7.89 -1.19
CA ILE A 40 13.57 -7.44 -1.73
C ILE A 40 13.78 -5.93 -1.49
N ALA A 41 12.77 -5.11 -1.79
CA ALA A 41 12.87 -3.65 -1.63
C ALA A 41 13.02 -3.23 -0.17
N ASN A 42 12.48 -4.02 0.77
CA ASN A 42 12.60 -3.82 2.21
C ASN A 42 13.59 -4.81 2.85
N ALA A 43 14.49 -5.42 2.07
CA ALA A 43 15.40 -6.45 2.57
C ALA A 43 16.19 -6.02 3.83
N PRO A 44 16.70 -4.77 3.95
CA PRO A 44 17.34 -4.33 5.18
C PRO A 44 16.44 -4.47 6.40
N LEU A 45 15.16 -4.08 6.29
CA LEU A 45 14.17 -4.21 7.35
C LEU A 45 13.88 -5.68 7.67
N VAL A 46 13.63 -6.51 6.65
CA VAL A 46 13.29 -7.94 6.83
C VAL A 46 14.44 -8.70 7.49
N LEU A 47 15.67 -8.47 7.02
CA LEU A 47 16.86 -9.12 7.55
C LEU A 47 17.11 -8.68 9.00
N SER A 48 17.01 -7.38 9.30
CA SER A 48 17.15 -6.91 10.67
C SER A 48 16.08 -7.47 11.61
N LEU A 49 14.81 -7.57 11.18
CA LEU A 49 13.74 -8.18 11.97
C LEU A 49 13.97 -9.67 12.22
N SER A 50 14.62 -10.35 11.29
CA SER A 50 14.95 -11.77 11.42
C SER A 50 16.15 -12.04 12.33
N LEU A 51 17.02 -11.05 12.52
CA LEU A 51 18.26 -11.18 13.31
C LEU A 51 18.13 -10.67 14.75
N VAL A 52 17.16 -9.81 15.04
CA VAL A 52 16.98 -9.20 16.37
C VAL A 52 15.87 -9.90 17.13
N ALA A 53 16.21 -10.46 18.31
CA ALA A 53 15.27 -11.20 19.15
C ALA A 53 14.16 -10.33 19.76
N ASP A 54 14.46 -9.08 20.11
CA ASP A 54 13.48 -8.11 20.60
C ASP A 54 13.47 -6.84 19.74
N PRO A 55 12.61 -6.81 18.70
CA PRO A 55 12.45 -5.62 17.85
C PRO A 55 11.91 -4.40 18.59
N ALA A 56 11.15 -4.59 19.68
CA ALA A 56 10.51 -3.49 20.41
C ALA A 56 11.53 -2.68 21.22
N ALA A 57 12.58 -3.34 21.74
CA ALA A 57 13.69 -2.66 22.42
C ALA A 57 14.50 -1.75 21.46
N ALA A 58 14.59 -2.12 20.18
CA ALA A 58 15.31 -1.37 19.15
C ALA A 58 14.37 -0.56 18.23
N TRP A 59 13.22 -0.10 18.76
CA TRP A 59 12.20 0.61 17.98
C TRP A 59 12.72 1.78 17.12
N PRO A 60 13.68 2.64 17.54
CA PRO A 60 14.11 3.78 16.72
C PRO A 60 14.87 3.31 15.47
N PHE A 61 15.63 2.22 15.59
CA PHE A 61 16.37 1.61 14.50
C PHE A 61 15.42 1.00 13.45
N PHE A 62 14.41 0.25 13.90
CA PHE A 62 13.40 -0.33 12.99
C PHE A 62 12.54 0.75 12.33
N LEU A 63 12.21 1.81 13.07
CA LEU A 63 11.49 2.95 12.51
C LEU A 63 12.32 3.65 11.42
N ALA A 64 13.63 3.82 11.63
CA ALA A 64 14.52 4.38 10.61
C ALA A 64 14.59 3.50 9.34
N LEU A 65 14.69 2.18 9.50
CA LEU A 65 14.67 1.22 8.38
C LEU A 65 13.35 1.20 7.61
N SER A 66 12.24 1.57 8.27
CA SER A 66 10.91 1.64 7.66
C SER A 66 10.79 2.71 6.56
N VAL A 67 11.79 3.59 6.41
CA VAL A 67 11.85 4.56 5.29
C VAL A 67 11.78 3.88 3.91
N THR A 68 12.25 2.63 3.81
CA THR A 68 12.21 1.81 2.59
C THR A 68 10.79 1.38 2.19
N ILE A 69 9.84 1.43 3.12
CA ILE A 69 8.44 1.05 2.89
C ILE A 69 7.75 2.05 1.95
N ALA A 70 8.01 3.35 2.07
CA ALA A 70 7.32 4.35 1.28
C ALA A 70 7.54 4.23 -0.25
N PRO A 71 8.77 4.10 -0.77
CA PRO A 71 8.98 3.87 -2.20
C PRO A 71 8.55 2.47 -2.66
N SER A 72 8.64 1.45 -1.80
CA SER A 72 8.17 0.09 -2.15
C SER A 72 6.63 0.01 -2.23
N LEU A 73 5.90 0.75 -1.39
CA LEU A 73 4.45 0.95 -1.51
C LEU A 73 4.06 1.61 -2.85
N ALA A 74 4.85 2.60 -3.30
CA ALA A 74 4.61 3.23 -4.59
C ALA A 74 4.75 2.24 -5.76
N GLY A 75 5.76 1.37 -5.70
CA GLY A 75 5.96 0.30 -6.67
C GLY A 75 4.78 -0.66 -6.71
N ILE A 76 4.37 -1.20 -5.56
CA ILE A 76 3.29 -2.19 -5.53
C ILE A 76 1.94 -1.58 -5.93
N PHE A 77 1.64 -0.34 -5.54
CA PHE A 77 0.43 0.36 -5.97
C PHE A 77 0.42 0.62 -7.47
N ALA A 78 1.57 0.86 -8.10
CA ALA A 78 1.65 0.98 -9.55
C ALA A 78 1.40 -0.37 -10.25
N ALA A 79 1.89 -1.47 -9.68
CA ALA A 79 1.58 -2.81 -10.16
C ALA A 79 0.08 -3.14 -10.03
N PHE A 80 -0.57 -2.75 -8.92
CA PHE A 80 -2.01 -2.92 -8.74
C PHE A 80 -2.84 -2.05 -9.68
N LYS A 81 -2.42 -0.81 -9.90
CA LYS A 81 -3.03 0.05 -10.91
C LYS A 81 -2.99 -0.58 -12.29
N ALA A 82 -1.82 -1.05 -12.73
CA ALA A 82 -1.67 -1.74 -14.01
C ALA A 82 -2.53 -3.01 -14.07
N LEU A 83 -2.55 -3.82 -13.00
CA LEU A 83 -3.38 -5.03 -12.92
C LEU A 83 -4.87 -4.74 -13.06
N ASN A 84 -5.35 -3.68 -12.39
CA ASN A 84 -6.75 -3.25 -12.46
C ASN A 84 -7.13 -2.66 -13.82
N ASP A 85 -6.20 -1.95 -14.47
CA ASP A 85 -6.44 -1.29 -15.76
C ASP A 85 -6.39 -2.31 -16.93
N ASP A 86 -5.51 -3.32 -16.89
CA ASP A 86 -5.24 -4.26 -18.01
C ASP A 86 -5.76 -5.72 -17.80
N GLY A 87 -6.37 -6.03 -16.65
CA GLY A 87 -7.19 -7.24 -16.45
C GLY A 87 -6.48 -8.62 -16.43
N GLY A 88 -5.15 -8.68 -16.51
CA GLY A 88 -4.37 -9.90 -16.26
C GLY A 88 -3.09 -10.10 -17.09
N ALA A 89 -2.91 -9.37 -18.19
CA ALA A 89 -1.73 -9.50 -19.08
C ALA A 89 -0.55 -8.59 -18.67
N VAL A 90 -0.42 -8.28 -17.38
CA VAL A 90 0.53 -7.28 -16.87
C VAL A 90 1.88 -7.92 -16.60
N LYS A 91 2.95 -7.15 -16.83
CA LYS A 91 4.31 -7.47 -16.37
C LYS A 91 4.51 -6.85 -14.98
N PRO A 92 4.16 -7.55 -13.87
CA PRO A 92 4.13 -6.96 -12.52
C PRO A 92 5.48 -6.39 -12.08
N VAL A 93 6.59 -7.05 -12.46
CA VAL A 93 7.94 -6.58 -12.18
C VAL A 93 8.23 -5.24 -12.83
N ALA A 94 7.87 -5.08 -14.11
CA ALA A 94 8.10 -3.84 -14.84
C ALA A 94 7.25 -2.70 -14.27
N ALA A 95 5.98 -2.97 -13.98
CA ALA A 95 5.07 -1.99 -13.38
C ALA A 95 5.56 -1.55 -11.98
N PHE A 96 6.01 -2.50 -11.15
CA PHE A 96 6.58 -2.20 -9.84
C PHE A 96 7.82 -1.31 -9.95
N LEU A 97 8.79 -1.70 -10.77
CA LEU A 97 10.05 -0.96 -10.91
C LEU A 97 9.84 0.43 -11.51
N GLN A 98 8.93 0.55 -12.49
CA GLN A 98 8.61 1.84 -13.10
C GLN A 98 7.92 2.76 -12.08
N GLY A 99 6.94 2.24 -11.33
CA GLY A 99 6.25 2.97 -10.26
C GLY A 99 7.20 3.41 -9.14
N TYR A 100 8.07 2.50 -8.71
CA TYR A 100 9.12 2.75 -7.73
C TYR A 100 10.03 3.89 -8.18
N LYS A 101 10.63 3.78 -9.38
CA LYS A 101 11.57 4.78 -9.91
C LYS A 101 10.92 6.13 -10.15
N ARG A 102 9.73 6.16 -10.78
CA ARG A 102 9.02 7.41 -11.09
C ARG A 102 8.60 8.18 -9.83
N SER A 103 8.22 7.45 -8.79
CA SER A 103 7.67 8.05 -7.57
C SER A 103 8.71 8.25 -6.47
N PHE A 104 9.91 7.69 -6.62
CA PHE A 104 10.94 7.59 -5.58
C PHE A 104 11.16 8.91 -4.83
N GLY A 105 11.47 10.00 -5.53
CA GLY A 105 11.76 11.27 -4.86
C GLY A 105 10.58 11.80 -4.04
N ARG A 106 9.35 11.69 -4.56
CA ARG A 106 8.14 12.19 -3.89
C ARG A 106 7.77 11.31 -2.71
N THR A 107 7.86 9.99 -2.85
CA THR A 107 7.49 9.03 -1.81
C THR A 107 8.57 8.87 -0.76
N ALA A 108 9.85 9.07 -1.09
CA ALA A 108 10.93 9.15 -0.13
C ALA A 108 10.77 10.35 0.81
N VAL A 109 10.38 11.53 0.29
CA VAL A 109 10.08 12.70 1.13
C VAL A 109 8.89 12.43 2.07
N LEU A 110 7.83 11.79 1.56
CA LEU A 110 6.69 11.38 2.39
C LEU A 110 7.10 10.38 3.48
N GLY A 111 7.90 9.37 3.11
CA GLY A 111 8.42 8.37 4.04
C GLY A 111 9.32 8.96 5.11
N LEU A 112 10.28 9.81 4.73
CA LEU A 112 11.16 10.51 5.66
C LEU A 112 10.37 11.41 6.61
N GLY A 113 9.40 12.18 6.09
CA GLY A 113 8.53 13.00 6.92
C GLY A 113 7.71 12.19 7.91
N ALA A 114 7.15 11.05 7.48
CA ALA A 114 6.41 10.14 8.34
C ALA A 114 7.30 9.50 9.41
N VAL A 115 8.47 8.99 9.04
CA VAL A 115 9.44 8.41 9.98
C VAL A 115 9.90 9.45 10.99
N GLY A 116 10.24 10.67 10.56
CA GLY A 116 10.65 11.74 11.46
C GLY A 116 9.55 12.13 12.46
N LEU A 117 8.31 12.25 11.99
CA LEU A 117 7.16 12.53 12.85
C LEU A 117 6.89 11.39 13.83
N LEU A 118 6.90 10.13 13.36
CA LEU A 118 6.70 8.96 14.23
C LEU A 118 7.84 8.80 15.24
N MET A 119 9.07 9.17 14.87
CA MET A 119 10.21 9.15 15.78
C MET A 119 10.00 10.15 16.91
N PHE A 120 9.61 11.37 16.56
CA PHE A 120 9.28 12.43 17.52
C PHE A 120 8.15 11.99 18.45
N LEU A 121 7.04 11.49 17.90
CA LEU A 121 5.92 10.97 18.69
C LEU A 121 6.30 9.76 19.56
N GLY A 122 7.21 8.90 19.09
CA GLY A 122 7.71 7.77 19.86
C GLY A 122 8.56 8.20 21.06
N VAL A 123 9.41 9.22 20.89
CA VAL A 123 10.16 9.84 22.00
C VAL A 123 9.21 10.51 22.99
N ASP A 124 8.24 11.29 22.49
CA ASP A 124 7.23 11.92 23.33
C ASP A 124 6.44 10.88 24.14
N LEU A 125 6.05 9.77 23.49
CA LEU A 125 5.34 8.67 24.14
C LEU A 125 6.16 8.04 25.26
N ALA A 126 7.47 7.81 25.03
CA ALA A 126 8.37 7.25 26.02
C ALA A 126 8.49 8.18 27.25
N ILE A 127 8.61 9.49 27.03
CA ILE A 127 8.68 10.50 28.10
C ILE A 127 7.35 10.58 28.86
N VAL A 128 6.23 10.68 28.14
CA VAL A 128 4.88 10.82 28.70
C VAL A 128 4.46 9.61 29.51
N SER A 129 4.93 8.40 29.14
CA SER A 129 4.58 7.16 29.84
C SER A 129 4.94 7.15 31.34
N ALA A 130 5.92 7.96 31.74
CA ALA A 130 6.33 8.11 33.14
C ALA A 130 5.61 9.25 33.89
N MET A 131 4.75 10.01 33.21
CA MET A 131 4.05 11.17 33.78
C MET A 131 2.69 10.80 34.36
N PRO A 132 2.22 11.49 35.42
CA PRO A 132 0.86 11.30 35.96
C PRO A 132 -0.28 11.56 34.95
N THR A 133 0.00 12.35 33.90
CA THR A 133 -0.95 12.70 32.83
C THR A 133 -0.96 11.72 31.66
N ALA A 134 -0.24 10.59 31.75
CA ALA A 134 -0.12 9.60 30.69
C ALA A 134 -1.48 9.11 30.15
N ALA A 135 -2.48 8.98 31.02
CA ALA A 135 -3.81 8.48 30.65
C ALA A 135 -4.50 9.27 29.53
N VAL A 136 -4.21 10.57 29.39
CA VAL A 136 -4.81 11.43 28.35
C VAL A 136 -3.87 11.64 27.17
N LEU A 137 -2.58 11.81 27.45
CA LEU A 137 -1.59 12.12 26.40
C LEU A 137 -1.24 10.89 25.55
N VAL A 138 -1.21 9.68 26.13
CA VAL A 138 -0.90 8.45 25.38
C VAL A 138 -1.92 8.20 24.26
N PRO A 139 -3.25 8.18 24.51
CA PRO A 139 -4.23 8.01 23.44
C PRO A 139 -4.14 9.10 22.37
N LEU A 140 -3.88 10.35 22.77
CA LEU A 140 -3.72 11.46 21.83
C LEU A 140 -2.54 11.23 20.89
N ILE A 141 -1.38 10.85 21.42
CA ILE A 141 -0.18 10.55 20.61
C ILE A 141 -0.46 9.40 19.64
N VAL A 142 -1.14 8.34 20.11
CA VAL A 142 -1.53 7.19 19.26
C VAL A 142 -2.45 7.63 18.13
N VAL A 143 -3.43 8.49 18.39
CA VAL A 143 -4.33 9.03 17.35
C VAL A 143 -3.55 9.86 16.33
N VAL A 144 -2.63 10.73 16.78
CA VAL A 144 -1.81 11.55 15.87
C VAL A 144 -0.91 10.66 15.00
N ALA A 145 -0.30 9.63 15.58
CA ALA A 145 0.49 8.65 14.84
C ALA A 145 -0.36 7.88 13.80
N ALA A 146 -1.56 7.45 14.18
CA ALA A 146 -2.50 6.78 13.29
C ALA A 146 -2.94 7.67 12.11
N VAL A 147 -3.20 8.95 12.36
CA VAL A 147 -3.49 9.95 11.33
C VAL A 147 -2.29 10.16 10.41
N ALA A 148 -1.07 10.26 10.96
CA ALA A 148 0.14 10.42 10.18
C ALA A 148 0.38 9.24 9.22
N VAL A 149 0.23 8.00 9.71
CA VAL A 149 0.33 6.79 8.89
C VAL A 149 -0.75 6.78 7.80
N SER A 150 -2.01 7.08 8.16
CA SER A 150 -3.13 7.13 7.23
C SER A 150 -2.93 8.15 6.12
N LEU A 151 -2.50 9.36 6.49
CA LEU A 151 -2.19 10.43 5.56
C LEU A 151 -1.07 10.01 4.59
N THR A 152 0.01 9.41 5.12
CA THR A 152 1.19 9.03 4.34
C THR A 152 0.85 7.96 3.31
N VAL A 153 0.18 6.87 3.72
CA VAL A 153 -0.17 5.76 2.82
C VAL A 153 -1.16 6.23 1.76
N THR A 154 -2.17 7.03 2.14
CA THR A 154 -3.12 7.61 1.18
C THR A 154 -2.43 8.57 0.22
N ALA A 155 -1.46 9.36 0.68
CA ALA A 155 -0.69 10.26 -0.18
C ALA A 155 0.21 9.50 -1.16
N ILE A 156 0.83 8.40 -0.73
CA ILE A 156 1.62 7.51 -1.63
C ILE A 156 0.71 6.93 -2.72
N ALA A 157 -0.48 6.43 -2.36
CA ALA A 157 -1.47 5.99 -3.34
C ALA A 157 -1.87 7.13 -4.30
N GLY A 158 -2.07 8.34 -3.78
CA GLY A 158 -2.37 9.54 -4.58
C GLY A 158 -1.26 9.92 -5.57
N VAL A 159 0.01 9.78 -5.19
CA VAL A 159 1.16 10.01 -6.10
C VAL A 159 1.14 9.05 -7.28
N VAL A 160 0.72 7.79 -7.06
CA VAL A 160 0.62 6.77 -8.11
C VAL A 160 -0.62 6.97 -8.98
N LEU A 161 -1.76 7.31 -8.37
CA LEU A 161 -3.03 7.50 -9.06
C LEU A 161 -3.07 8.80 -9.88
N LEU A 162 -2.45 9.86 -9.39
CA LEU A 162 -2.47 11.22 -9.96
C LEU A 162 -1.05 11.74 -10.18
N PRO A 163 -0.29 11.17 -11.15
CA PRO A 163 1.12 11.48 -11.29
C PRO A 163 1.39 12.96 -11.65
N GLU A 164 0.47 13.61 -12.35
CA GLU A 164 0.57 15.02 -12.77
C GLU A 164 0.18 16.01 -11.67
N ALA A 165 -0.44 15.55 -10.58
CA ALA A 165 -0.88 16.43 -9.50
C ALA A 165 0.30 16.90 -8.64
N ARG A 166 0.24 18.12 -8.12
CA ARG A 166 1.25 18.66 -7.17
C ARG A 166 1.17 17.94 -5.82
N LEU A 167 2.31 17.68 -5.18
CA LEU A 167 2.37 16.97 -3.89
C LEU A 167 1.55 17.66 -2.79
N LYS A 168 1.57 19.00 -2.76
CA LYS A 168 0.75 19.80 -1.83
C LYS A 168 -0.75 19.55 -2.02
N SER A 169 -1.22 19.42 -3.26
CA SER A 169 -2.62 19.12 -3.56
C SER A 169 -2.98 17.70 -3.15
N ILE A 170 -2.09 16.73 -3.40
CA ILE A 170 -2.27 15.34 -2.96
C ILE A 170 -2.36 15.28 -1.44
N LEU A 171 -1.45 15.90 -0.69
CA LEU A 171 -1.48 15.91 0.77
C LEU A 171 -2.76 16.53 1.33
N LYS A 172 -3.22 17.66 0.77
CA LYS A 172 -4.50 18.27 1.16
C LYS A 172 -5.68 17.33 0.90
N ALA A 173 -5.71 16.69 -0.26
CA ALA A 173 -6.76 15.74 -0.61
C ALA A 173 -6.72 14.51 0.31
N SER A 174 -5.53 13.95 0.57
CA SER A 174 -5.36 12.82 1.49
C SER A 174 -5.77 13.17 2.91
N LEU A 175 -5.48 14.37 3.41
CA LEU A 175 -5.93 14.84 4.72
C LEU A 175 -7.45 14.97 4.76
N TYR A 176 -8.04 15.59 3.75
CA TYR A 176 -9.49 15.72 3.62
C TYR A 176 -10.17 14.35 3.59
N LEU A 177 -9.66 13.41 2.81
CA LEU A 177 -10.18 12.04 2.72
C LEU A 177 -10.04 11.27 4.03
N ALA A 178 -8.92 11.43 4.74
CA ALA A 178 -8.69 10.77 6.03
C ALA A 178 -9.71 11.21 7.09
N VAL A 179 -10.09 12.50 7.08
CA VAL A 179 -11.09 13.04 8.01
C VAL A 179 -12.51 12.72 7.56
N GLN A 180 -12.84 12.98 6.29
CA GLN A 180 -14.19 12.79 5.75
C GLN A 180 -14.61 11.32 5.74
N ARG A 181 -13.67 10.41 5.47
CA ARG A 181 -13.90 8.97 5.36
C ARG A 181 -13.08 8.19 6.38
N TRP A 182 -13.15 8.62 7.64
CA TRP A 182 -12.42 8.03 8.76
C TRP A 182 -12.56 6.50 8.85
N TYR A 183 -13.70 5.94 8.47
CA TYR A 183 -13.94 4.49 8.45
C TYR A 183 -13.03 3.75 7.46
N LEU A 184 -12.69 4.35 6.32
CA LEU A 184 -11.72 3.78 5.37
C LEU A 184 -10.29 3.86 5.92
N SER A 185 -9.95 4.96 6.60
CA SER A 185 -8.65 5.10 7.27
C SER A 185 -8.49 4.09 8.40
N LEU A 186 -9.55 3.86 9.18
CA LEU A 186 -9.54 2.85 10.24
C LEU A 186 -9.40 1.44 9.68
N ALA A 187 -10.14 1.09 8.62
CA ALA A 187 -9.97 -0.20 7.94
C ALA A 187 -8.55 -0.38 7.38
N MET A 188 -7.98 0.67 6.79
CA MET A 188 -6.59 0.67 6.31
C MET A 188 -5.59 0.45 7.45
N LEU A 189 -5.77 1.12 8.58
CA LEU A 189 -4.92 0.94 9.77
C LEU A 189 -5.00 -0.47 10.33
N VAL A 190 -6.19 -1.08 10.36
CA VAL A 190 -6.35 -2.49 10.76
C VAL A 190 -5.57 -3.41 9.83
N LEU A 191 -5.69 -3.23 8.51
CA LEU A 191 -4.96 -4.04 7.53
C LEU A 191 -3.44 -3.85 7.64
N LEU A 192 -2.96 -2.62 7.82
CA LEU A 192 -1.54 -2.34 8.07
C LEU A 192 -1.07 -2.95 9.39
N GLY A 193 -1.90 -2.91 10.44
CA GLY A 193 -1.65 -3.55 11.72
C GLY A 193 -1.47 -5.07 11.56
N ILE A 194 -2.35 -5.73 10.79
CA ILE A 194 -2.23 -7.15 10.48
C ILE A 194 -0.90 -7.44 9.76
N ILE A 195 -0.54 -6.65 8.75
CA ILE A 195 0.74 -6.80 8.03
C ILE A 195 1.92 -6.64 8.99
N ALA A 196 1.90 -5.59 9.82
CA ALA A 196 2.98 -5.30 10.76
C ALA A 196 3.12 -6.40 11.83
N SER A 197 2.00 -6.86 12.41
CA SER A 197 1.99 -7.96 13.37
C SER A 197 2.50 -9.26 12.74
N ALA A 198 2.08 -9.58 11.51
CA ALA A 198 2.58 -10.75 10.79
C ALA A 198 4.09 -10.66 10.53
N ALA A 199 4.60 -9.48 10.16
CA ALA A 199 6.03 -9.24 9.94
C ALA A 199 6.87 -9.34 11.23
N VAL A 200 6.32 -8.97 12.39
CA VAL A 200 7.02 -9.11 13.67
C VAL A 200 6.99 -10.55 14.17
N LEU A 201 5.84 -11.24 14.07
CA LEU A 201 5.68 -12.60 14.57
C LEU A 201 6.38 -13.64 13.69
N GLN A 202 6.34 -13.45 12.37
CA GLN A 202 6.96 -14.35 11.39
C GLN A 202 7.57 -13.53 10.24
N PRO A 203 8.77 -12.96 10.39
CA PRO A 203 9.36 -12.04 9.40
C PRO A 203 9.41 -12.59 7.98
N VAL A 204 9.76 -13.87 7.81
CA VAL A 204 9.88 -14.49 6.49
C VAL A 204 8.51 -14.78 5.88
N LEU A 205 7.63 -15.48 6.60
CA LEU A 205 6.32 -15.90 6.08
C LEU A 205 5.33 -14.73 5.99
N GLY A 206 5.32 -13.88 7.01
CA GLY A 206 4.46 -12.71 7.13
C GLY A 206 4.71 -11.67 6.05
N ILE A 207 5.95 -11.55 5.55
CA ILE A 207 6.28 -10.62 4.45
C ILE A 207 6.16 -11.31 3.08
N ALA A 208 6.40 -12.61 2.98
CA ALA A 208 6.36 -13.32 1.70
C ALA A 208 4.95 -13.60 1.16
N LEU A 209 3.93 -13.66 2.01
CA LEU A 209 2.59 -14.15 1.60
C LEU A 209 1.46 -13.15 1.85
N ALA A 210 1.46 -12.48 3.00
CA ALA A 210 0.33 -11.65 3.45
C ALA A 210 0.23 -10.23 2.83
N PRO A 211 1.32 -9.49 2.53
CA PRO A 211 1.22 -8.06 2.28
C PRO A 211 0.45 -7.69 1.03
N ALA A 212 0.72 -8.34 -0.12
CA ALA A 212 0.16 -7.96 -1.40
C ALA A 212 -1.38 -7.96 -1.44
N PRO A 213 -2.12 -9.02 -1.02
CA PRO A 213 -3.57 -8.98 -1.04
C PRO A 213 -4.15 -7.92 -0.09
N LEU A 214 -3.56 -7.75 1.09
CA LEU A 214 -4.01 -6.73 2.05
C LEU A 214 -3.74 -5.31 1.54
N LEU A 215 -2.57 -5.09 0.94
CA LEU A 215 -2.19 -3.84 0.29
C LEU A 215 -3.04 -3.54 -0.94
N PHE A 216 -3.51 -4.57 -1.65
CA PHE A 216 -4.44 -4.41 -2.77
C PHE A 216 -5.79 -3.84 -2.28
N VAL A 217 -6.30 -4.31 -1.13
CA VAL A 217 -7.50 -3.74 -0.50
C VAL A 217 -7.26 -2.29 -0.07
N ILE A 218 -6.11 -2.01 0.55
CA ILE A 218 -5.71 -0.64 0.94
C ILE A 218 -5.67 0.28 -0.29
N TRP A 219 -5.02 -0.15 -1.36
CA TRP A 219 -4.93 0.60 -2.61
C TRP A 219 -6.32 0.80 -3.25
N SER A 220 -7.16 -0.23 -3.26
CA SER A 220 -8.53 -0.16 -3.79
C SER A 220 -9.38 0.84 -3.02
N ASN A 221 -9.26 0.86 -1.69
CA ASN A 221 -9.93 1.84 -0.83
C ASN A 221 -9.47 3.27 -1.14
N ALA A 222 -8.15 3.49 -1.29
CA ALA A 222 -7.61 4.80 -1.64
C ALA A 222 -8.05 5.24 -3.05
N SER A 223 -8.00 4.33 -4.03
CA SER A 223 -8.46 4.56 -5.40
C SER A 223 -9.93 4.98 -5.41
N PHE A 224 -10.80 4.23 -4.72
CA PHE A 224 -12.21 4.57 -4.58
C PHE A 224 -12.40 5.96 -3.96
N ALA A 225 -11.68 6.29 -2.89
CA ALA A 225 -11.78 7.57 -2.21
C ALA A 225 -11.38 8.75 -3.11
N PHE A 226 -10.28 8.63 -3.86
CA PHE A 226 -9.85 9.65 -4.83
C PHE A 226 -10.82 9.81 -6.00
N HIS A 227 -11.30 8.71 -6.59
CA HIS A 227 -12.29 8.77 -7.68
C HIS A 227 -13.60 9.41 -7.23
N ALA A 228 -14.06 9.10 -6.01
CA ALA A 228 -15.26 9.69 -5.45
C ALA A 228 -15.10 11.22 -5.23
N ALA A 229 -13.93 11.67 -4.77
CA ALA A 229 -13.67 13.10 -4.57
C ALA A 229 -13.55 13.88 -5.90
N LEU A 230 -13.00 13.27 -6.95
CA LEU A 230 -12.87 13.90 -8.27
C LEU A 230 -14.19 13.98 -9.06
N ARG A 231 -15.19 13.19 -8.67
CA ARG A 231 -16.54 13.21 -9.27
C ARG A 231 -17.52 14.12 -8.53
N ALA A 232 -17.13 14.67 -7.37
CA ALA A 232 -17.94 15.62 -6.66
C ALA A 232 -17.99 16.95 -7.46
N PRO A 233 -19.19 17.49 -7.75
CA PRO A 233 -19.39 18.67 -8.59
C PRO A 233 -18.82 19.97 -7.98
#